data_AF-A0A966FQW9-F1
#
_entry.id   AF-A0A966FQW9-F1
#
_cell.length_a   1.000
_cell.length_b   1.000
_cell.length_c   1.000
_cell.angle_alpha   90.00
_cell.angle_beta   90.00
_cell.angle_gamma   90.00
#
_symmetry.space_group_name_H-M   'P 1'
#
loop_
_entity.id
_entity.type
_entity.pdbx_description
1 polymer ?
#
loop_
_entity_poly.entity_id
_entity_poly.type
_entity_poly.pdbx_seq_one_letter_code
_entity_poly.pdbx_strand_id
1 'polypeptide(L)'
;KLERFTKEESFNFLLEGFKQIKIKPNKEEIENAVRILDGLVGYLVIYGYTVKQKGNYNDAFEETIKIAEQLVNQELEELFLKSENYRLVLLAVAHKMATFSKIKEYISLYSGKISNQTLSNILKSLVKYSFLDVQFEDGTKKYVIPDPIVEKIILKL
;
A
#
# COMPACT_ATOMS: atom_id res chain seq x y z
N LYS A 1 -0.77 -9.34 -7.53
CA LYS A 1 -0.69 -7.90 -7.84
C LYS A 1 -1.89 -7.26 -7.16
N LEU A 2 -1.70 -6.14 -6.46
CA LEU A 2 -2.81 -5.41 -5.87
C LEU A 2 -3.75 -4.93 -6.97
N GLU A 3 -5.04 -5.22 -6.82
CA GLU A 3 -6.06 -4.71 -7.74
C GLU A 3 -6.28 -3.23 -7.42
N ARG A 4 -6.08 -2.40 -8.44
CA ARG A 4 -6.19 -0.96 -8.34
C ARG A 4 -7.02 -0.45 -9.49
N PHE A 5 -8.09 0.25 -9.15
CA PHE A 5 -8.93 0.97 -10.08
C PHE A 5 -8.34 2.34 -10.39
N THR A 6 -8.62 2.83 -11.59
CA THR A 6 -8.48 4.26 -11.91
C THR A 6 -9.39 5.09 -11.00
N LYS A 7 -9.17 6.41 -10.97
CA LYS A 7 -10.04 7.32 -10.19
C LYS A 7 -11.51 7.19 -10.60
N GLU A 8 -11.77 7.09 -11.90
CA GLU A 8 -13.13 6.95 -12.45
C GLU A 8 -13.76 5.62 -12.07
N GLU A 9 -13.03 4.50 -12.24
CA GLU A 9 -13.50 3.18 -11.82
C GLU A 9 -13.76 3.12 -10.32
N SER A 10 -12.89 3.72 -9.50
CA SER A 10 -13.05 3.77 -8.05
C SER A 10 -14.29 4.56 -7.63
N PHE A 11 -14.52 5.70 -8.27
CA PHE A 11 -15.70 6.53 -8.03
C PHE A 11 -16.97 5.78 -8.41
N ASN A 12 -17.00 5.19 -9.61
CA ASN A 12 -18.16 4.43 -10.10
C ASN A 12 -18.42 3.19 -9.25
N PHE A 13 -17.37 2.50 -8.80
CA PHE A 13 -17.46 1.35 -7.91
C PHE A 13 -18.18 1.71 -6.60
N LEU A 14 -17.78 2.79 -5.94
CA LEU A 14 -18.43 3.25 -4.71
C LEU A 14 -19.85 3.78 -4.99
N LEU A 15 -20.02 4.56 -6.05
CA LEU A 15 -21.31 5.15 -6.43
C LEU A 15 -22.38 4.06 -6.65
N GLU A 16 -22.06 3.07 -7.47
CA GLU A 16 -22.97 1.95 -7.76
C GLU A 16 -23.13 1.05 -6.54
N GLY A 17 -22.06 0.79 -5.78
CA GLY A 17 -22.12 0.06 -4.52
C GLY A 17 -23.13 0.67 -3.54
N PHE A 18 -23.08 1.99 -3.33
CA PHE A 18 -24.02 2.69 -2.45
C PHE A 18 -25.47 2.62 -2.94
N LYS A 19 -25.70 2.77 -4.25
CA LYS A 19 -27.04 2.61 -4.84
C LYS A 19 -27.62 1.21 -4.59
N GLN A 20 -26.82 0.17 -4.77
CA GLN A 20 -27.25 -1.22 -4.57
C GLN A 20 -27.68 -1.50 -3.13
N ILE A 21 -27.00 -0.87 -2.15
CA ILE A 21 -27.34 -1.00 -0.72
C ILE A 21 -28.30 0.09 -0.22
N LYS A 22 -28.96 0.82 -1.14
CA LYS A 22 -29.95 1.87 -0.85
C LYS A 22 -29.43 3.02 0.01
N ILE A 23 -28.12 3.28 -0.02
CA ILE A 23 -27.52 4.47 0.57
C ILE A 23 -27.52 5.58 -0.49
N LYS A 24 -28.01 6.77 -0.14
CA LYS A 24 -27.93 7.93 -1.03
C LYS A 24 -26.46 8.36 -1.16
N PRO A 25 -25.85 8.27 -2.36
CA PRO A 25 -24.44 8.56 -2.52
C PRO A 25 -24.17 10.06 -2.37
N ASN A 26 -23.13 10.43 -1.60
CA ASN A 26 -22.58 11.77 -1.61
C ASN A 26 -21.32 11.78 -2.50
N LYS A 27 -21.38 12.49 -3.64
CA LYS A 27 -20.29 12.48 -4.63
C LYS A 27 -19.00 13.10 -4.11
N GLU A 28 -19.10 14.18 -3.33
CA GLU A 28 -17.93 14.86 -2.78
C GLU A 28 -17.16 13.96 -1.80
N GLU A 29 -17.89 13.24 -0.95
CA GLU A 29 -17.30 12.27 -0.01
C GLU A 29 -16.67 11.08 -0.74
N ILE A 30 -17.31 10.59 -1.81
CA ILE A 30 -16.74 9.54 -2.65
C ILE A 30 -15.45 10.01 -3.30
N GLU A 31 -15.42 11.20 -3.88
CA GLU A 31 -14.21 11.78 -4.49
C GLU A 31 -13.07 11.91 -3.48
N ASN A 32 -13.39 12.36 -2.26
CA ASN A 32 -12.42 12.45 -1.17
C ASN A 32 -11.85 11.08 -0.79
N ALA A 33 -12.71 10.07 -0.64
CA ALA A 33 -12.28 8.71 -0.34
C ALA A 33 -11.41 8.12 -1.45
N VAL A 34 -11.82 8.24 -2.72
CA VAL A 34 -11.06 7.75 -3.88
C VAL A 34 -9.66 8.37 -3.94
N ARG A 35 -9.55 9.68 -3.68
CA ARG A 35 -8.27 10.37 -3.69
C ARG A 35 -7.29 9.80 -2.66
N ILE A 36 -7.76 9.40 -1.49
CA ILE A 36 -6.89 8.98 -0.39
C ILE A 36 -6.65 7.46 -0.39
N LEU A 37 -7.64 6.67 -0.78
CA LEU A 37 -7.54 5.21 -0.87
C LEU A 37 -6.83 4.74 -2.16
N ASP A 38 -6.48 5.68 -3.04
CA ASP A 38 -5.63 5.50 -4.24
C ASP A 38 -6.10 4.35 -5.15
N GLY A 39 -7.42 4.18 -5.21
CA GLY A 39 -8.11 3.17 -6.02
C GLY A 39 -7.84 1.72 -5.63
N LEU A 40 -7.21 1.45 -4.49
CA LEU A 40 -7.02 0.08 -4.01
C LEU A 40 -8.37 -0.54 -3.64
N VAL A 41 -8.77 -1.57 -4.39
CA VAL A 41 -10.12 -2.15 -4.30
C VAL A 41 -10.45 -2.62 -2.88
N GLY A 42 -9.47 -3.23 -2.19
CA GLY A 42 -9.64 -3.65 -0.79
C GLY A 42 -10.03 -2.49 0.14
N TYR A 43 -9.42 -1.32 -0.03
CA TYR A 43 -9.72 -0.14 0.77
C TYR A 43 -11.08 0.48 0.41
N LEU A 44 -11.44 0.49 -0.87
CA LEU A 44 -12.78 0.93 -1.31
C LEU A 44 -13.89 0.04 -0.72
N VAL A 45 -13.64 -1.28 -0.63
CA VAL A 45 -14.57 -2.23 -0.01
C VAL A 45 -14.73 -1.96 1.49
N ILE A 46 -13.62 -1.79 2.23
CA ILE A 46 -13.67 -1.43 3.65
C ILE A 46 -14.43 -0.12 3.84
N TYR A 47 -14.18 0.88 2.99
CA TYR A 47 -14.88 2.16 3.04
C TYR A 47 -16.39 2.02 2.85
N GLY A 48 -16.81 1.35 1.77
CA GLY A 48 -18.23 1.15 1.47
C GLY A 48 -18.96 0.41 2.60
N TYR A 49 -18.32 -0.62 3.17
CA TYR A 49 -18.84 -1.34 4.34
C TYR A 49 -18.95 -0.45 5.58
N THR A 50 -17.93 0.37 5.85
CA THR A 50 -17.93 1.24 7.02
C THR A 50 -18.99 2.34 6.92
N VAL A 51 -19.17 2.95 5.74
CA VAL A 51 -20.25 3.92 5.48
C VAL A 51 -21.62 3.30 5.76
N LYS A 52 -21.84 2.05 5.33
CA LYS A 52 -23.07 1.30 5.61
C LYS A 52 -23.33 1.12 7.11
N GLN A 53 -22.28 0.82 7.88
CA GLN A 53 -22.41 0.56 9.32
C GLN A 53 -22.61 1.84 10.14
N LYS A 54 -21.95 2.94 9.76
CA LYS A 54 -21.93 4.19 10.55
C LYS A 54 -22.99 5.19 10.11
N GLY A 55 -23.41 5.18 8.84
CA GLY A 55 -24.32 6.17 8.27
C GLY A 55 -23.71 7.58 8.11
N ASN A 56 -22.43 7.75 8.44
CA ASN A 56 -21.68 9.01 8.33
C ASN A 56 -20.38 8.76 7.55
N TYR A 57 -20.16 9.55 6.49
CA TYR A 57 -19.02 9.39 5.58
C TYR A 57 -17.68 9.77 6.22
N ASN A 58 -17.64 10.80 7.07
CA ASN A 58 -16.42 11.24 7.75
C ASN A 58 -15.97 10.22 8.79
N ASP A 59 -16.89 9.78 9.66
CA ASP A 59 -16.58 8.75 10.66
C ASP A 59 -16.16 7.45 9.98
N ALA A 60 -16.80 7.11 8.87
CA ALA A 60 -16.45 5.93 8.09
C ALA A 60 -15.07 6.03 7.43
N PHE A 61 -14.68 7.23 7.00
CA PHE A 61 -13.37 7.47 6.42
C PHE A 61 -12.27 7.25 7.44
N GLU A 62 -12.36 7.88 8.61
CA GLU A 62 -11.36 7.72 9.68
C GLU A 62 -11.24 6.26 10.13
N GLU A 63 -12.37 5.59 10.31
CA GLU A 63 -12.40 4.18 10.70
C GLU A 63 -11.81 3.27 9.61
N THR A 64 -12.05 3.58 8.33
CA THR A 64 -11.45 2.84 7.21
C THR A 64 -9.93 2.94 7.24
N ILE A 65 -9.39 4.13 7.46
CA ILE A 65 -7.93 4.33 7.57
C ILE A 65 -7.37 3.54 8.75
N LYS A 66 -8.05 3.56 9.91
CA LYS A 66 -7.63 2.77 11.08
C LYS A 66 -7.60 1.27 10.78
N ILE A 67 -8.66 0.73 10.18
CA ILE A 67 -8.74 -0.69 9.82
C ILE A 67 -7.63 -1.05 8.83
N ALA A 68 -7.43 -0.22 7.80
CA ALA A 68 -6.39 -0.46 6.79
C ALA A 68 -4.99 -0.39 7.40
N GLU A 69 -4.70 0.60 8.25
CA GLU A 69 -3.42 0.69 8.97
C GLU A 69 -3.21 -0.52 9.89
N GLN A 70 -4.25 -0.99 10.59
CA GLN A 70 -4.15 -2.19 11.44
C GLN A 70 -3.81 -3.44 10.64
N LEU A 71 -4.50 -3.67 9.52
CA LEU A 71 -4.24 -4.81 8.64
C LEU A 71 -2.81 -4.78 8.08
N VAL A 72 -2.39 -3.63 7.54
CA VAL A 72 -1.04 -3.47 7.00
C VAL A 72 0.03 -3.66 8.07
N ASN A 73 -0.16 -3.13 9.29
CA ASN A 73 0.79 -3.35 10.38
C ASN A 73 0.92 -4.84 10.72
N GLN A 74 -0.18 -5.58 10.80
CA GLN A 74 -0.14 -7.02 11.04
C GLN A 74 0.64 -7.76 9.95
N GLU A 75 0.37 -7.46 8.68
CA GLU A 75 1.09 -8.10 7.57
C GLU A 75 2.59 -7.76 7.57
N LEU A 76 2.96 -6.51 7.92
CA LEU A 76 4.35 -6.08 8.05
C LEU A 76 5.05 -6.75 9.24
N GLU A 77 4.39 -6.87 10.39
CA GLU A 77 4.92 -7.57 11.57
C GLU A 77 5.24 -9.03 11.23
N GLU A 78 4.31 -9.75 10.60
CA GLU A 78 4.53 -11.12 10.14
C GLU A 78 5.68 -11.24 9.14
N LEU A 79 5.85 -10.23 8.28
CA LEU A 79 6.95 -10.17 7.32
C LEU A 79 8.30 -9.95 8.03
N PHE A 80 8.36 -9.04 9.00
CA PHE A 80 9.59 -8.69 9.71
C PHE A 80 10.05 -9.81 10.63
N LEU A 81 9.12 -10.58 11.22
CA LEU A 81 9.45 -11.79 11.98
C LEU A 81 10.20 -12.85 11.14
N LYS A 82 9.98 -12.88 9.81
CA LYS A 82 10.71 -13.80 8.92
C LYS A 82 12.16 -13.35 8.69
N SER A 83 12.40 -12.04 8.60
CA SER A 83 13.73 -11.44 8.49
C SER A 83 13.67 -9.91 8.56
N GLU A 84 14.53 -9.31 9.39
CA GLU A 84 14.72 -7.86 9.45
C GLU A 84 15.17 -7.24 8.11
N ASN A 85 15.76 -8.02 7.20
CA ASN A 85 16.15 -7.52 5.88
C ASN A 85 14.94 -7.08 5.03
N TYR A 86 13.74 -7.62 5.28
CA TYR A 86 12.52 -7.13 4.62
C TYR A 86 12.23 -5.67 5.02
N ARG A 87 12.35 -5.35 6.31
CA ARG A 87 12.18 -4.00 6.85
C ARG A 87 13.17 -3.03 6.20
N LEU A 88 14.45 -3.40 6.15
CA LEU A 88 15.50 -2.56 5.58
C LEU A 88 15.31 -2.30 4.08
N VAL A 89 14.85 -3.29 3.31
CA VAL A 89 14.54 -3.08 1.89
C VAL A 89 13.37 -2.11 1.73
N LEU A 90 12.30 -2.25 2.52
CA LEU A 90 11.15 -1.35 2.44
C LEU A 90 11.54 0.07 2.85
N LEU A 91 12.32 0.25 3.92
CA LEU A 91 12.88 1.55 4.33
C LEU A 91 13.71 2.19 3.22
N ALA A 92 14.61 1.43 2.60
CA ALA A 92 15.41 1.93 1.47
C ALA A 92 14.52 2.47 0.34
N VAL A 93 13.52 1.69 -0.07
CA VAL A 93 12.61 2.08 -1.15
C VAL A 93 11.76 3.29 -0.77
N ALA A 94 11.25 3.35 0.46
CA ALA A 94 10.49 4.49 0.98
C ALA A 94 11.33 5.79 0.97
N HIS A 95 12.63 5.70 1.29
CA HIS A 95 13.60 6.80 1.17
C HIS A 95 14.14 7.01 -0.26
N LYS A 96 13.41 6.51 -1.28
CA LYS A 96 13.71 6.67 -2.72
C LYS A 96 15.04 6.05 -3.16
N MET A 97 15.62 5.16 -2.35
CA MET A 97 16.69 4.26 -2.77
C MET A 97 16.06 3.07 -3.50
N ALA A 98 15.60 3.33 -4.73
CA ALA A 98 14.71 2.44 -5.46
C ALA A 98 15.40 1.49 -6.46
N THR A 99 16.73 1.53 -6.61
CA THR A 99 17.46 0.62 -7.52
C THR A 99 18.15 -0.49 -6.72
N PHE A 100 18.40 -1.63 -7.36
CA PHE A 100 19.08 -2.77 -6.71
C PHE A 100 20.39 -2.33 -6.00
N SER A 101 21.22 -1.54 -6.68
CA SER A 101 22.49 -1.05 -6.14
C SER A 101 22.31 -0.16 -4.91
N LYS A 102 21.37 0.80 -4.97
CA LYS A 102 21.09 1.72 -3.86
C LYS A 102 20.47 1.00 -2.65
N ILE A 103 19.58 0.04 -2.89
CA ILE A 103 18.99 -0.79 -1.82
C ILE A 103 20.10 -1.60 -1.13
N LYS A 104 20.99 -2.20 -1.92
CA LYS A 104 22.12 -2.99 -1.38
C LYS A 104 23.06 -2.14 -0.53
N GLU A 105 23.37 -0.93 -1.01
CA GLU A 105 24.18 0.04 -0.29
C GLU A 105 23.52 0.42 1.04
N TYR A 106 22.24 0.78 1.02
CA TYR A 106 21.47 1.10 2.22
C TYR A 106 21.55 -0.02 3.26
N ILE A 107 21.23 -1.26 2.89
CA ILE A 107 21.27 -2.40 3.82
C ILE A 107 22.68 -2.60 4.39
N SER A 108 23.71 -2.42 3.56
CA SER A 108 25.11 -2.60 3.99
C SER A 108 25.54 -1.62 5.08
N LEU A 109 24.92 -0.44 5.16
CA LEU A 109 25.17 0.55 6.20
C LEU A 109 24.55 0.18 7.56
N TYR A 110 23.43 -0.53 7.57
CA TYR A 110 22.67 -0.81 8.80
C TYR A 110 22.84 -2.23 9.34
N SER A 111 22.96 -3.25 8.48
CA SER A 111 23.00 -4.66 8.91
C SER A 111 24.22 -5.44 8.40
N GLY A 112 25.19 -4.75 7.80
CA GLY A 112 26.36 -5.37 7.19
C GLY A 112 26.10 -5.96 5.80
N LYS A 113 27.10 -6.65 5.24
CA LYS A 113 27.09 -7.08 3.83
C LYS A 113 25.97 -8.08 3.53
N ILE A 114 25.10 -7.72 2.58
CA ILE A 114 24.11 -8.63 2.00
C ILE A 114 24.59 -9.19 0.65
N SER A 115 24.40 -10.50 0.43
CA SER A 115 24.73 -11.13 -0.85
C SER A 115 23.75 -10.71 -1.95
N ASN A 116 24.20 -10.71 -3.21
CA ASN A 116 23.32 -10.42 -4.36
C ASN A 116 22.13 -11.40 -4.44
N GLN A 117 22.38 -12.67 -4.09
CA GLN A 117 21.35 -13.71 -4.12
C GLN A 117 20.28 -13.46 -3.04
N THR A 118 20.70 -13.14 -1.82
CA THR A 118 19.80 -12.85 -0.70
C THR A 118 18.93 -11.64 -1.02
N LEU A 119 19.53 -10.53 -1.49
CA LEU A 119 18.77 -9.34 -1.86
C LEU A 119 17.80 -9.62 -3.01
N SER A 120 18.22 -10.37 -4.02
CA SER A 120 17.34 -10.77 -5.14
C SER A 120 16.14 -11.59 -4.67
N ASN A 121 16.35 -12.50 -3.71
CA ASN A 121 15.27 -13.31 -3.15
C ASN A 121 14.28 -12.44 -2.36
N ILE A 122 14.77 -11.51 -1.53
CA ILE A 122 13.94 -10.60 -0.77
C ILE A 122 13.09 -9.72 -1.70
N LEU A 123 13.71 -9.10 -2.71
CA LEU A 123 13.01 -8.26 -3.68
C LEU A 123 11.93 -9.06 -4.44
N LYS A 124 12.23 -10.30 -4.84
CA LYS A 124 11.24 -11.20 -5.47
C LYS A 124 10.09 -11.53 -4.52
N SER A 125 10.36 -11.81 -3.25
CA SER A 125 9.35 -12.08 -2.24
C SER A 125 8.46 -10.86 -2.01
N LEU A 126 9.04 -9.67 -1.84
CA LEU A 126 8.29 -8.43 -1.65
C LEU A 126 7.40 -8.10 -2.85
N VAL A 127 7.88 -8.34 -4.08
CA VAL A 127 7.05 -8.19 -5.28
C VAL A 127 5.93 -9.24 -5.33
N LYS A 128 6.23 -10.49 -4.96
CA LYS A 128 5.22 -11.56 -4.89
C LYS A 128 4.12 -11.24 -3.87
N TYR A 129 4.50 -10.67 -2.72
CA TYR A 129 3.57 -10.24 -1.68
C TYR A 129 2.91 -8.89 -1.96
N SER A 130 3.24 -8.25 -3.08
CA SER A 130 2.73 -6.92 -3.48
C SER A 130 3.12 -5.76 -2.55
N PHE A 131 4.08 -5.94 -1.64
CA PHE A 131 4.72 -4.85 -0.89
C PHE A 131 5.63 -3.98 -1.77
N LEU A 132 6.12 -4.55 -2.87
CA LEU A 132 6.83 -3.83 -3.92
C LEU A 132 6.20 -4.08 -5.28
N ASP A 133 6.34 -3.13 -6.20
CA ASP A 133 6.15 -3.31 -7.63
C ASP A 133 7.41 -2.85 -8.38
N VAL A 134 7.51 -3.26 -9.64
CA VAL A 134 8.63 -2.92 -10.52
C VAL A 134 8.16 -1.88 -11.54
N GLN A 135 8.91 -0.77 -11.62
CA GLN A 135 8.74 0.25 -12.65
C GLN A 135 10.04 0.45 -13.43
N PHE A 136 9.92 0.97 -14.64
CA PHE A 136 11.07 1.35 -15.47
C PHE A 136 11.02 2.84 -15.71
N GLU A 137 12.11 3.53 -15.37
CA GLU A 137 12.28 4.96 -15.58
C GLU A 137 13.62 5.14 -16.30
N ASP A 138 13.59 5.73 -17.50
CA ASP A 138 14.76 5.88 -18.38
C ASP A 138 15.54 4.57 -18.59
N GLY A 139 14.81 3.46 -18.78
CA GLY A 139 15.39 2.12 -18.95
C GLY A 139 15.96 1.51 -17.66
N THR A 140 15.91 2.21 -16.53
CA THR A 140 16.39 1.72 -15.24
C THR A 140 15.26 1.09 -14.45
N LYS A 141 15.47 -0.17 -14.02
CA LYS A 141 14.54 -0.87 -13.14
C LYS A 141 14.54 -0.23 -11.75
N LYS A 142 13.39 0.24 -11.31
CA LYS A 142 13.11 0.78 -9.98
C LYS A 142 12.07 -0.07 -9.25
N TYR A 143 12.20 -0.13 -7.94
CA TYR A 143 11.25 -0.73 -7.03
C TYR A 143 10.45 0.38 -6.36
N VAL A 144 9.14 0.21 -6.26
CA VAL A 144 8.23 1.16 -5.61
C VAL A 144 7.34 0.42 -4.63
N ILE A 145 6.93 1.08 -3.56
CA ILE A 145 5.87 0.57 -2.69
C ILE A 145 4.55 0.99 -3.34
N PRO A 146 3.72 0.05 -3.86
CA PRO A 146 2.51 0.41 -4.57
C PRO A 146 1.43 0.92 -3.61
N ASP A 147 1.39 0.43 -2.38
CA ASP A 147 0.38 0.80 -1.39
C ASP A 147 0.79 2.05 -0.58
N PRO A 148 0.04 3.16 -0.64
CA PRO A 148 0.37 4.38 0.08
C PRO A 148 0.33 4.24 1.61
N ILE A 149 -0.48 3.33 2.15
CA ILE A 149 -0.55 3.06 3.59
C ILE A 149 0.69 2.31 4.04
N VAL A 150 1.16 1.33 3.25
CA VAL A 150 2.45 0.67 3.49
C VAL A 150 3.58 1.71 3.48
N GLU A 151 3.67 2.55 2.45
CA GLU A 151 4.74 3.56 2.37
C GLU A 151 4.70 4.52 3.57
N LYS A 152 3.50 4.97 3.97
CA LYS A 152 3.30 5.84 5.15
C LYS A 152 3.73 5.18 6.46
N ILE A 153 3.43 3.90 6.66
CA ILE A 153 3.82 3.16 7.88
C ILE A 153 5.33 2.99 7.92
N ILE A 154 5.94 2.56 6.80
CA ILE A 154 7.38 2.33 6.71
C ILE A 154 8.18 3.62 6.98
N LEU A 155 7.73 4.78 6.49
CA LEU A 155 8.39 6.07 6.74
C LEU A 155 8.35 6.54 8.20
N LYS A 156 7.56 5.90 9.07
CA LYS A 156 7.44 6.22 10.49
C LYS A 156 8.28 5.30 11.40
N LEU A 157 8.89 4.24 10.84
CA LEU A 157 9.76 3.31 11.57
C LEU A 157 11.15 3.92 11.81
#